data_AF-A0A5B7RBI8-F1
#
_entry.id   AF-A0A5B7RBI8-F1
#
_cell.length_a   1.000
_cell.length_b   1.000
_cell.length_c   1.000
_cell.angle_alpha   90.00
_cell.angle_beta   90.00
_cell.angle_gamma   90.00
#
_symmetry.space_group_name_H-M   'P 1'
#
loop_
_entity.id
_entity.type
_entity.pdbx_description
1 polymer ?
#
loop_
_entity_poly.entity_id
_entity_poly.type
_entity_poly.pdbx_seq_one_letter_code
_entity_poly.pdbx_strand_id
1 'polypeptide(L)'
;MSADTPDPRPWERQPDETNPAYAAFETYLRAGAGRSVTKVAAECNKSRSLLNRWSARHKWVRRAQAWDADLNREYLGEVIEARRTLAHRHLAVSRTALEKVAAAVAGIDPSGLTVAETARLWDLATRTEREALQVPTRVELSGPGGGPIGVMAHLTDEERHTRLRALRREIDERLEVTERPHHHDDTDTDSDTEGDDTTDED
;
A
#
# COMPACT_ATOMS: atom_id res chain seq x y z
N MET A 1 -8.11 -37.76 30.19
CA MET A 1 -8.19 -37.06 28.89
C MET A 1 -7.29 -35.84 28.99
N SER A 2 -6.01 -35.97 28.66
CA SER A 2 -5.11 -34.81 28.65
C SER A 2 -5.25 -34.15 27.29
N ALA A 3 -5.77 -32.92 27.27
CA ALA A 3 -5.89 -32.13 26.06
C ALA A 3 -4.48 -31.70 25.61
N ASP A 4 -4.12 -32.13 24.40
CA ASP A 4 -2.94 -31.69 23.66
C ASP A 4 -3.14 -30.21 23.32
N THR A 5 -2.77 -29.33 24.25
CA THR A 5 -2.87 -27.88 24.02
C THR A 5 -1.65 -27.47 23.22
N PRO A 6 -1.80 -26.97 21.99
CA PRO A 6 -0.66 -26.57 21.19
C PRO A 6 0.13 -25.49 21.93
N ASP A 7 1.45 -25.58 21.83
CA ASP A 7 2.35 -24.58 22.43
C ASP A 7 1.97 -23.16 21.96
N PRO A 8 1.98 -22.17 22.87
CA PRO A 8 1.59 -20.81 22.53
C PRO A 8 2.55 -20.24 21.48
N ARG A 9 2.00 -19.47 20.55
CA ARG A 9 2.78 -18.77 19.53
C ARG A 9 3.78 -17.83 20.21
N PRO A 10 4.91 -17.50 19.57
CA PRO A 10 5.92 -16.64 20.18
C PRO A 10 5.38 -15.30 20.68
N TRP A 11 4.37 -14.73 20.04
CA TRP A 11 3.77 -13.46 20.46
C TRP A 11 2.66 -13.58 21.51
N GLU A 12 2.22 -14.79 21.85
CA GLU A 12 1.22 -15.04 22.89
C GLU A 12 1.86 -15.07 24.27
N ARG A 13 1.02 -14.99 25.31
CA ARG A 13 1.46 -15.03 26.71
C ARG A 13 2.11 -16.37 27.02
N GLN A 14 3.35 -16.33 27.53
CA GLN A 14 4.07 -17.54 27.89
C GLN A 14 3.64 -18.07 29.28
N PRO A 15 3.71 -19.38 29.54
CA PRO A 15 3.25 -19.96 30.81
C PRO A 15 3.93 -19.36 32.06
N ASP A 16 5.20 -18.95 31.92
CA ASP A 16 5.98 -18.34 33.00
C ASP A 16 5.91 -16.79 33.01
N GLU A 17 5.12 -16.19 32.13
CA GLU A 17 4.96 -14.74 31.98
C GLU A 17 3.75 -14.24 32.78
N THR A 18 3.97 -13.23 33.61
CA THR A 18 2.89 -12.61 34.40
C THR A 18 2.02 -11.72 33.52
N ASN A 19 0.75 -11.52 33.89
CA ASN A 19 -0.15 -10.64 33.13
C ASN A 19 0.42 -9.22 32.92
N PRO A 20 1.05 -8.56 33.92
CA PRO A 20 1.68 -7.25 33.71
C PRO A 20 2.88 -7.29 32.75
N ALA A 21 3.65 -8.38 32.76
CA ALA A 21 4.78 -8.54 31.84
C ALA A 21 4.26 -8.72 30.40
N TYR A 22 3.25 -9.55 30.22
CA TYR A 22 2.63 -9.77 28.91
C TYR A 22 1.97 -8.50 28.36
N ALA A 23 1.22 -7.76 29.18
CA ALA A 23 0.62 -6.50 28.75
C ALA A 23 1.67 -5.47 28.27
N ALA A 24 2.80 -5.36 28.98
CA ALA A 24 3.90 -4.51 28.54
C ALA A 24 4.58 -5.03 27.25
N PHE A 25 4.62 -6.35 27.06
CA PHE A 25 5.08 -6.95 25.82
C PHE A 25 4.14 -6.66 24.64
N GLU A 26 2.83 -6.68 24.83
CA GLU A 26 1.86 -6.29 23.79
C GLU A 26 2.05 -4.83 23.36
N THR A 27 2.32 -3.92 24.30
CA THR A 27 2.70 -2.54 23.98
C THR A 27 4.01 -2.50 23.19
N TYR A 28 5.00 -3.31 23.57
CA TYR A 28 6.26 -3.44 22.84
C TYR A 28 6.10 -3.96 21.41
N LEU A 29 5.17 -4.90 21.17
CA LEU A 29 4.83 -5.39 19.83
C LEU A 29 4.19 -4.28 18.99
N ARG A 30 3.17 -3.61 19.53
CA ARG A 30 2.43 -2.54 18.84
C ARG A 30 3.30 -1.33 18.47
N ALA A 31 4.40 -1.11 19.18
CA ALA A 31 5.35 -0.04 18.87
C ALA A 31 6.10 -0.23 17.53
N GLY A 32 6.03 -1.42 16.89
CA GLY A 32 6.52 -1.63 15.54
C GLY A 32 8.02 -1.36 15.38
N ALA A 33 8.44 -0.88 14.20
CA ALA A 33 9.85 -0.56 13.91
C ALA A 33 10.50 0.46 14.87
N GLY A 34 9.68 1.28 15.56
CA GLY A 34 10.14 2.25 16.56
C GLY A 34 10.18 1.72 17.99
N ARG A 35 10.05 0.40 18.20
CA ARG A 35 10.01 -0.21 19.52
C ARG A 35 11.30 0.01 20.31
N SER A 36 11.15 0.40 21.56
CA SER A 36 12.25 0.46 22.53
C SER A 36 11.69 0.30 23.94
N VAL A 37 12.48 -0.31 24.83
CA VAL A 37 12.08 -0.48 26.23
C VAL A 37 11.87 0.88 26.91
N THR A 38 12.65 1.90 26.53
CA THR A 38 12.49 3.27 27.04
C THR A 38 11.11 3.84 26.71
N LYS A 39 10.64 3.69 25.47
CA LYS A 39 9.32 4.18 25.04
C LYS A 39 8.19 3.46 25.76
N VAL A 40 8.27 2.12 25.82
CA VAL A 40 7.27 1.29 26.50
C VAL A 40 7.25 1.57 28.01
N ALA A 41 8.39 1.86 28.63
CA ALA A 41 8.47 2.23 30.05
C ALA A 41 7.66 3.49 30.37
N ALA A 42 7.77 4.51 29.52
CA ALA A 42 7.00 5.75 29.66
C ALA A 42 5.50 5.49 29.47
N GLU A 43 5.13 4.71 28.46
CA GLU A 43 3.74 4.41 28.12
C GLU A 43 3.05 3.54 29.19
N CYS A 44 3.72 2.50 29.69
CA CYS A 44 3.16 1.61 30.71
C CYS A 44 3.31 2.15 32.15
N ASN A 45 3.90 3.33 32.34
CA ASN A 45 4.28 3.89 33.64
C ASN A 45 5.04 2.86 34.52
N LYS A 46 6.08 2.23 33.94
CA LYS A 46 6.95 1.23 34.59
C LYS A 46 8.41 1.65 34.52
N SER A 47 9.23 1.15 35.45
CA SER A 47 10.67 1.44 35.40
C SER A 47 11.33 0.70 34.22
N ARG A 48 12.28 1.38 33.55
CA ARG A 48 13.07 0.79 32.46
C ARG A 48 13.80 -0.49 32.89
N SER A 49 14.33 -0.52 34.11
CA SER A 49 15.03 -1.68 34.66
C SER A 49 14.11 -2.91 34.82
N LEU A 50 12.85 -2.70 35.23
CA LEU A 50 11.85 -3.77 35.30
C LEU A 50 11.55 -4.35 33.91
N LEU A 51 11.28 -3.46 32.94
CA LEU A 51 10.98 -3.89 31.58
C LEU A 51 12.17 -4.55 30.88
N ASN A 52 13.40 -4.09 31.11
CA ASN A 52 14.61 -4.75 30.60
C ASN A 52 14.73 -6.18 31.13
N ARG A 53 14.43 -6.40 32.42
CA ARG A 53 14.45 -7.73 33.02
C ARG A 53 13.38 -8.63 32.42
N TRP A 54 12.15 -8.14 32.22
CA TRP A 54 11.09 -8.90 31.54
C TRP A 54 11.44 -9.18 30.09
N SER A 55 11.95 -8.20 29.37
CA SER A 55 12.37 -8.32 27.98
C SER A 55 13.44 -9.40 27.80
N ALA A 56 14.45 -9.41 28.66
CA ALA A 56 15.49 -10.44 28.65
C ALA A 56 14.95 -11.82 29.03
N ARG A 57 14.20 -11.90 30.14
CA ARG A 57 13.63 -13.17 30.66
C ARG A 57 12.71 -13.83 29.64
N HIS A 58 11.81 -13.06 29.04
CA HIS A 58 10.79 -13.56 28.12
C HIS A 58 11.14 -13.31 26.65
N LYS A 59 12.41 -12.99 26.34
CA LYS A 59 12.96 -12.89 24.97
C LYS A 59 12.14 -12.02 24.02
N TRP A 60 11.69 -10.85 24.48
CA TRP A 60 10.75 -10.00 23.73
C TRP A 60 11.26 -9.63 22.33
N VAL A 61 12.55 -9.38 22.15
CA VAL A 61 13.13 -9.04 20.84
C VAL A 61 12.90 -10.16 19.83
N ARG A 62 13.21 -11.42 20.20
CA ARG A 62 13.04 -12.57 19.32
C ARG A 62 11.56 -12.84 19.01
N ARG A 63 10.69 -12.66 20.01
CA ARG A 63 9.23 -12.81 19.83
C ARG A 63 8.66 -11.73 18.91
N ALA A 64 9.12 -10.48 19.06
CA ALA A 64 8.75 -9.38 18.19
C ALA A 64 9.22 -9.60 16.73
N GLN A 65 10.42 -10.14 16.53
CA GLN A 65 10.88 -10.52 15.19
C GLN A 65 10.00 -11.60 14.55
N ALA A 66 9.56 -12.59 15.33
CA ALA A 66 8.65 -13.63 14.85
C ALA A 66 7.28 -13.05 14.47
N TRP A 67 6.76 -12.12 15.28
CA TRP A 67 5.53 -11.38 14.99
C TRP A 67 5.65 -10.54 13.70
N ASP A 68 6.73 -9.78 13.55
CA ASP A 68 6.97 -8.97 12.35
C ASP A 68 7.07 -9.84 11.09
N ALA A 69 7.70 -11.01 11.18
CA ALA A 69 7.79 -11.95 10.07
C ALA A 69 6.43 -12.54 9.69
N ASP A 70 5.56 -12.78 10.66
CA ASP A 70 4.19 -13.28 10.45
C ASP A 70 3.31 -12.21 9.77
N LEU A 71 3.32 -10.98 10.31
CA LEU A 71 2.65 -9.83 9.70
C LEU A 71 3.12 -9.58 8.26
N ASN A 72 4.43 -9.64 8.03
CA ASN A 72 4.98 -9.47 6.69
C ASN A 72 4.54 -10.60 5.74
N ARG A 73 4.42 -11.84 6.23
CA ARG A 73 3.93 -12.95 5.43
C ARG A 73 2.47 -12.74 5.01
N GLU A 74 1.61 -12.33 5.95
CA GLU A 74 0.21 -12.03 5.69
C GLU A 74 0.07 -10.89 4.68
N TYR A 75 0.76 -9.77 4.91
CA TYR A 75 0.78 -8.63 3.99
C TYR A 75 1.25 -9.01 2.58
N LEU A 76 2.34 -9.77 2.46
CA LEU A 76 2.81 -10.23 1.15
C LEU A 76 1.79 -11.15 0.48
N GLY A 77 1.09 -11.99 1.23
CA GLY A 77 -0.02 -12.81 0.73
C GLY A 77 -1.13 -11.96 0.11
N GLU A 78 -1.60 -10.95 0.84
CA GLU A 78 -2.63 -10.03 0.35
C GLU A 78 -2.19 -9.26 -0.89
N VAL A 79 -0.94 -8.75 -0.91
CA VAL A 79 -0.38 -8.05 -2.07
C VAL A 79 -0.31 -8.96 -3.30
N ILE A 80 0.08 -10.22 -3.13
CA ILE A 80 0.13 -11.21 -4.22
C ILE A 80 -1.27 -11.46 -4.77
N GLU A 81 -2.27 -11.67 -3.91
CA GLU A 81 -3.66 -11.95 -4.34
C GLU A 81 -4.33 -10.74 -5.01
N ALA A 82 -4.13 -9.53 -4.46
CA ALA A 82 -4.64 -8.31 -5.07
C ALA A 82 -4.04 -8.10 -6.48
N ARG A 83 -2.73 -8.32 -6.63
CA ARG A 83 -2.06 -8.23 -7.94
C ARG A 83 -2.52 -9.31 -8.91
N ARG A 84 -2.70 -10.56 -8.46
CA ARG A 84 -3.28 -11.63 -9.29
C ARG A 84 -4.64 -11.22 -9.80
N THR A 85 -5.51 -10.72 -8.93
CA THR A 85 -6.86 -10.27 -9.32
C THR A 85 -6.80 -9.15 -10.35
N LEU A 86 -5.93 -8.16 -10.16
CA LEU A 86 -5.73 -7.08 -11.12
C LEU A 86 -5.22 -7.61 -12.47
N ALA A 87 -4.21 -8.47 -12.47
CA ALA A 87 -3.66 -9.07 -13.70
C ALA A 87 -4.75 -9.81 -14.51
N HIS A 88 -5.61 -10.59 -13.85
CA HIS A 88 -6.73 -11.27 -14.53
C HIS A 88 -7.72 -10.29 -15.17
N ARG A 89 -8.05 -9.18 -14.48
CA ARG A 89 -8.93 -8.14 -15.05
C ARG A 89 -8.28 -7.44 -16.25
N HIS A 90 -6.99 -7.10 -16.15
CA HIS A 90 -6.24 -6.49 -17.26
C HIS A 90 -6.20 -7.41 -18.47
N LEU A 91 -5.90 -8.71 -18.29
CA LEU A 91 -5.90 -9.67 -19.38
C LEU A 91 -7.27 -9.80 -20.04
N ALA A 92 -8.36 -9.80 -19.27
CA ALA A 92 -9.71 -9.83 -19.83
C ALA A 92 -10.00 -8.61 -20.70
N VAL A 93 -9.65 -7.41 -20.24
CA VAL A 93 -9.81 -6.16 -21.01
C VAL A 93 -8.92 -6.16 -22.26
N SER A 94 -7.65 -6.56 -22.12
CA SER A 94 -6.71 -6.68 -23.24
C SER A 94 -7.20 -7.65 -24.29
N ARG A 95 -7.78 -8.80 -23.88
CA ARG A 95 -8.37 -9.77 -24.81
C ARG A 95 -9.55 -9.18 -25.57
N THR A 96 -10.49 -8.51 -24.91
CA THR A 96 -11.62 -7.87 -25.59
C THR A 96 -11.15 -6.75 -26.54
N ALA A 97 -10.12 -6.00 -26.18
CA ALA A 97 -9.52 -5.00 -27.05
C ALA A 97 -8.87 -5.65 -28.29
N LEU A 98 -8.12 -6.73 -28.10
CA LEU A 98 -7.52 -7.52 -29.18
C LEU A 98 -8.57 -8.11 -30.13
N GLU A 99 -9.69 -8.61 -29.60
CA GLU A 99 -10.81 -9.11 -30.41
C GLU A 99 -11.41 -8.01 -31.29
N LYS A 100 -11.58 -6.79 -30.76
CA LYS A 100 -12.03 -5.62 -31.55
C LYS A 100 -11.02 -5.21 -32.62
N VAL A 101 -9.73 -5.22 -32.29
CA VAL A 101 -8.66 -4.94 -33.25
C VAL A 101 -8.66 -5.98 -34.37
N ALA A 102 -8.78 -7.27 -34.04
CA ALA A 102 -8.83 -8.35 -35.02
C ALA A 102 -10.03 -8.19 -35.97
N ALA A 103 -11.21 -7.84 -35.44
CA ALA A 103 -12.39 -7.57 -36.24
C ALA A 103 -12.21 -6.36 -37.17
N ALA A 104 -11.57 -5.28 -36.69
CA ALA A 104 -11.26 -4.11 -37.51
C ALA A 104 -10.26 -4.47 -38.63
N VAL A 105 -9.21 -5.24 -38.33
CA VAL A 105 -8.24 -5.71 -39.32
C VAL A 105 -8.89 -6.59 -40.39
N ALA A 106 -9.84 -7.45 -40.01
CA ALA A 106 -10.56 -8.29 -40.97
C ALA A 106 -11.44 -7.49 -41.95
N GLY A 107 -11.86 -6.28 -41.56
CA GLY A 107 -12.62 -5.35 -42.42
C GLY A 107 -11.76 -4.38 -43.23
N ILE A 108 -10.45 -4.33 -42.98
CA ILE A 108 -9.52 -3.51 -43.75
C ILE A 108 -9.18 -4.25 -45.05
N ASP A 109 -9.20 -3.53 -46.18
CA ASP A 109 -8.61 -4.03 -47.42
C ASP A 109 -7.17 -4.48 -47.13
N PRO A 110 -6.81 -5.75 -47.34
CA PRO A 110 -5.47 -6.28 -47.04
C PRO A 110 -4.33 -5.48 -47.69
N SER A 111 -4.61 -4.70 -48.73
CA SER A 111 -3.64 -3.81 -49.37
C SER A 111 -3.38 -2.49 -48.62
N GLY A 112 -4.21 -2.13 -47.63
CA GLY A 112 -4.16 -0.87 -46.89
C GLY A 112 -3.44 -0.91 -45.53
N LEU A 113 -3.26 -2.10 -44.93
CA LEU A 113 -2.43 -2.28 -43.72
C LEU A 113 -1.09 -2.89 -44.09
N THR A 114 -0.01 -2.22 -43.70
CA THR A 114 1.32 -2.79 -43.88
C THR A 114 1.59 -3.86 -42.82
N VAL A 115 2.36 -4.89 -43.18
CA VAL A 115 2.84 -5.93 -42.25
C VAL A 115 3.51 -5.32 -41.00
N ALA A 116 4.16 -4.15 -41.17
CA ALA A 116 4.80 -3.42 -40.09
C ALA A 116 3.80 -2.83 -39.07
N GLU A 117 2.61 -2.40 -39.50
CA GLU A 117 1.57 -1.87 -38.61
C GLU A 117 0.91 -2.98 -37.81
N THR A 118 0.64 -4.12 -38.44
CA THR A 118 0.13 -5.30 -37.75
C THR A 118 1.11 -5.82 -36.70
N ALA A 119 2.40 -5.86 -37.03
CA ALA A 119 3.45 -6.27 -36.09
C ALA A 119 3.56 -5.32 -34.88
N ARG A 120 3.37 -4.00 -35.08
CA ARG A 120 3.36 -3.01 -33.99
C ARG A 120 2.16 -3.19 -33.05
N LEU A 121 0.98 -3.44 -33.60
CA LEU A 121 -0.23 -3.71 -32.82
C LEU A 121 -0.09 -4.97 -31.96
N TRP A 122 0.44 -6.05 -32.55
CA TRP A 122 0.74 -7.28 -31.82
C TRP A 122 1.77 -7.05 -30.71
N ASP A 123 2.88 -6.38 -31.02
CA ASP A 123 3.94 -6.11 -30.04
C ASP A 123 3.41 -5.28 -28.86
N LEU A 124 2.59 -4.25 -29.12
CA LEU A 124 1.95 -3.46 -28.07
C LEU A 124 1.07 -4.32 -27.15
N ALA A 125 0.21 -5.16 -27.73
CA ALA A 125 -0.68 -6.02 -26.95
C ALA A 125 0.09 -7.06 -26.12
N THR A 126 1.11 -7.70 -26.72
CA THR A 126 1.94 -8.70 -26.04
C THR A 126 2.78 -8.07 -24.93
N ARG A 127 3.21 -6.82 -25.11
CA ARG A 127 3.94 -6.06 -24.09
C ARG A 127 3.04 -5.73 -22.90
N THR A 128 1.80 -5.29 -23.15
CA THR A 128 0.79 -5.06 -22.11
C THR A 128 0.49 -6.33 -21.31
N GLU A 129 0.35 -7.49 -21.97
CA GLU A 129 0.17 -8.77 -21.27
C GLU A 129 1.40 -9.17 -20.45
N ARG A 130 2.60 -8.98 -21.01
CA ARG A 130 3.86 -9.30 -20.33
C ARG A 130 4.04 -8.43 -19.08
N GLU A 131 3.77 -7.14 -19.16
CA GLU A 131 3.82 -6.21 -18.01
C GLU A 131 2.77 -6.57 -16.95
N ALA A 132 1.55 -6.93 -17.35
CA ALA A 132 0.51 -7.38 -16.41
C ALA A 132 0.86 -8.69 -15.69
N LEU A 133 1.63 -9.56 -16.34
CA LEU A 133 2.09 -10.85 -15.81
C LEU A 133 3.44 -10.78 -15.07
N GLN A 134 4.21 -9.70 -15.23
CA GLN A 134 5.43 -9.53 -14.44
C GLN A 134 5.04 -9.36 -12.97
N VAL A 135 5.28 -10.42 -12.19
CA VAL A 135 5.30 -10.34 -10.73
C VAL A 135 6.68 -9.82 -10.35
N PRO A 136 6.84 -8.58 -9.87
CA PRO A 136 8.06 -8.24 -9.17
C PRO A 136 8.05 -9.10 -7.91
N THR A 137 8.92 -10.10 -7.86
CA THR A 137 9.26 -10.85 -6.63
C THR A 137 9.93 -9.94 -5.60
N ARG A 138 10.31 -8.73 -6.01
CA ARG A 138 10.88 -7.68 -5.17
C ARG A 138 10.13 -6.37 -5.42
N VAL A 139 9.49 -5.84 -4.38
CA VAL A 139 9.13 -4.43 -4.32
C VAL A 139 10.45 -3.67 -4.16
N GLU A 140 10.98 -3.13 -5.24
CA GLU A 140 12.06 -2.16 -5.14
C GLU A 140 11.44 -0.85 -4.65
N LEU A 141 11.57 -0.60 -3.35
CA LEU A 141 11.31 0.71 -2.77
C LEU A 141 12.41 1.63 -3.30
N SER A 142 12.11 2.35 -4.38
CA SER A 142 13.00 3.37 -4.95
C SER A 142 12.57 4.75 -4.46
N GLY A 143 13.56 5.61 -4.23
CA GLY A 143 13.32 7.01 -3.90
C GLY A 143 12.69 7.77 -5.09
N PRO A 144 12.30 9.04 -4.89
CA PRO A 144 11.83 9.90 -5.97
C PRO A 144 12.80 9.83 -7.17
N GLY A 145 12.29 9.49 -8.36
CA GLY A 145 13.10 9.35 -9.58
C GLY A 145 13.82 8.01 -9.78
N GLY A 146 13.50 6.96 -9.02
CA GLY A 146 14.05 5.62 -9.24
C GLY A 146 15.45 5.39 -8.64
N GLY A 147 16.00 6.39 -7.93
CA GLY A 147 17.27 6.28 -7.24
C GLY A 147 17.19 5.45 -5.94
N PRO A 148 18.34 4.96 -5.43
CA PRO A 148 18.39 4.23 -4.18
C PRO A 148 17.83 5.05 -3.03
N ILE A 149 17.02 4.43 -2.16
CA ILE A 149 16.61 5.05 -0.91
C ILE A 149 17.86 5.25 -0.06
N GLY A 150 18.18 6.52 0.23
CA GLY A 150 19.18 6.85 1.22
C GLY A 150 18.72 6.35 2.58
N VAL A 151 19.13 5.14 2.97
CA VAL A 151 19.08 4.71 4.36
C VAL A 151 20.09 5.59 5.08
N MET A 152 19.60 6.66 5.69
CA MET A 152 20.40 7.58 6.50
C MET A 152 20.92 6.81 7.71
N ALA A 153 22.06 6.16 7.53
CA ALA A 153 22.89 5.76 8.64
C ALA A 153 23.17 7.01 9.48
N HIS A 154 23.15 6.85 10.81
CA HIS A 154 23.55 7.84 11.83
C HIS A 154 22.48 8.82 12.37
N LEU A 155 21.17 8.56 12.24
CA LEU A 155 20.20 9.28 13.07
C LEU A 155 20.10 8.67 14.48
N THR A 156 20.29 9.52 15.49
CA THR A 156 19.97 9.17 16.89
C THR A 156 18.49 8.84 17.04
N ASP A 157 18.12 8.13 18.11
CA ASP A 157 16.72 7.70 18.32
C ASP A 157 15.74 8.89 18.37
N GLU A 158 16.19 10.05 18.85
CA GLU A 158 15.39 11.27 18.92
C GLU A 158 15.17 11.87 17.52
N GLU A 159 16.23 11.99 16.71
CA GLU A 159 16.15 12.47 15.33
C GLU A 159 15.30 11.53 14.46
N ARG A 160 15.39 10.22 14.69
CA ARG A 160 14.55 9.21 14.03
C ARG A 160 13.07 9.43 14.38
N HIS A 161 12.74 9.71 15.64
CA HIS A 161 11.36 9.95 16.08
C HIS A 161 10.77 11.24 15.50
N THR A 162 11.57 12.30 15.45
CA THR A 162 11.18 13.58 14.87
C THR A 162 10.93 13.44 13.37
N ARG A 163 11.82 12.74 12.66
CA ARG A 163 11.67 12.50 11.23
C ARG A 163 10.48 11.61 10.90
N LEU A 164 10.22 10.56 11.67
CA LEU A 164 9.03 9.70 11.51
C LEU A 164 7.73 10.49 11.67
N ARG A 165 7.66 11.40 12.64
CA ARG A 165 6.50 12.29 12.80
C ARG A 165 6.33 13.25 11.62
N ALA A 166 7.42 13.80 11.10
CA ALA A 166 7.39 14.66 9.91
C ALA A 166 6.92 13.90 8.66
N LEU A 167 7.43 12.68 8.44
CA LEU A 167 7.00 11.82 7.32
C LEU A 167 5.53 11.43 7.44
N ARG A 168 5.05 11.12 8.65
CA ARG A 168 3.64 10.80 8.87
C ARG A 168 2.74 11.97 8.44
N ARG A 169 3.09 13.20 8.84
CA ARG A 169 2.37 14.41 8.44
C ARG A 169 2.39 14.62 6.92
N GLU A 170 3.54 14.43 6.28
CA GLU A 170 3.68 14.56 4.82
C GLU A 170 2.80 13.54 4.06
N ILE A 171 2.70 12.30 4.57
CA ILE A 171 1.83 11.27 4.01
C ILE A 171 0.37 11.62 4.19
N ASP A 172 -0.03 12.03 5.40
CA ASP A 172 -1.41 12.43 5.70
C ASP A 172 -1.82 13.64 4.82
N GLU A 173 -0.95 14.65 4.64
CA GLU A 173 -1.17 15.78 3.73
C GLU A 173 -1.33 15.35 2.26
N ARG A 174 -0.53 14.38 1.77
CA ARG A 174 -0.69 13.86 0.40
C ARG A 174 -1.97 13.05 0.22
N LEU A 175 -2.39 12.32 1.25
CA LEU A 175 -3.65 11.58 1.23
C LEU A 175 -4.84 12.55 1.22
N GLU A 176 -4.82 13.61 2.04
CA GLU A 176 -5.85 14.65 2.05
C GLU A 176 -5.94 15.43 0.72
N VAL A 177 -4.81 15.66 0.04
CA VAL A 177 -4.80 16.27 -1.30
C VAL A 177 -5.39 15.32 -2.36
N THR A 178 -5.23 14.01 -2.18
CA THR A 178 -5.77 12.98 -3.10
C THR A 178 -7.28 12.77 -2.87
N GLU A 179 -7.79 13.04 -1.67
CA GLU A 179 -9.21 12.89 -1.29
C GLU A 179 -10.08 14.13 -1.57
N ARG A 180 -9.52 15.26 -2.01
CA ARG A 180 -10.33 16.42 -2.44
C ARG A 180 -11.16 16.04 -3.68
N PRO A 181 -12.51 16.04 -3.61
CA PRO A 181 -13.33 15.86 -4.80
C PRO A 181 -13.06 17.03 -5.73
N HIS A 182 -12.79 16.73 -7.00
CA HIS A 182 -12.85 17.74 -8.05
C HIS A 182 -14.27 18.32 -8.08
N HIS A 183 -14.45 19.49 -7.47
CA HIS A 183 -15.65 20.29 -7.66
C HIS A 183 -15.61 20.74 -9.13
N HIS A 184 -16.47 20.17 -9.96
CA HIS A 184 -16.80 20.77 -11.25
C HIS A 184 -17.53 22.06 -10.89
N ASP A 185 -16.89 23.19 -11.15
CA ASP A 185 -17.53 24.49 -11.08
C ASP A 185 -18.23 24.66 -12.44
N ASP A 186 -19.45 24.15 -12.53
CA ASP A 186 -20.34 24.46 -13.65
C ASP A 186 -20.77 25.91 -13.45
N THR A 187 -20.00 26.82 -14.05
CA THR A 187 -20.44 28.20 -14.22
C THR A 187 -21.61 28.20 -15.21
N ASP A 188 -22.83 28.14 -14.67
CA ASP A 188 -24.04 28.50 -15.41
C ASP A 188 -23.92 29.97 -15.85
N THR A 189 -23.45 30.15 -17.07
CA THR A 189 -23.69 31.37 -17.85
C THR A 189 -25.04 31.17 -18.52
N ASP A 190 -26.11 31.63 -17.87
CA ASP A 190 -27.33 31.95 -18.61
C ASP A 190 -27.58 33.46 -18.52
N SER A 191 -27.47 34.04 -19.70
CA SER A 191 -27.67 35.43 -20.06
C SER A 191 -29.12 35.85 -19.83
N ASP A 192 -29.34 36.75 -18.88
CA ASP A 192 -30.46 37.68 -18.92
C ASP A 192 -30.22 38.66 -20.07
N THR A 193 -31.01 38.57 -21.13
CA THR A 193 -31.23 39.68 -22.07
C THR A 193 -32.68 39.65 -22.53
N GLU A 194 -33.49 40.41 -21.79
CA GLU A 194 -34.48 41.36 -22.28
C GLU A 194 -35.41 40.88 -23.40
N GLY A 195 -36.59 40.41 -22.98
CA GLY A 195 -37.80 40.48 -23.80
C GLY A 195 -38.48 41.84 -23.59
N ASP A 196 -38.37 42.71 -24.58
CA ASP A 196 -39.30 43.81 -24.82
C ASP A 196 -39.15 44.27 -26.28
N ASP A 197 -40.09 43.91 -27.16
CA ASP A 197 -40.55 44.81 -28.22
C ASP A 197 -41.91 44.35 -28.79
N THR A 198 -42.95 44.97 -28.24
CA THR A 198 -44.08 45.61 -28.94
C THR A 198 -44.88 44.82 -29.98
N THR A 199 -46.12 44.48 -29.57
CA THR A 199 -47.28 44.31 -30.46
C THR A 199 -48.17 45.55 -30.34
N ASP A 200 -48.31 46.28 -31.45
CA ASP A 200 -49.39 47.21 -31.84
C ASP A 200 -48.95 47.77 -33.22
N GLU A 201 -49.76 47.98 -34.26
CA GLU A 201 -51.18 47.83 -34.57
C GLU A 201 -51.29 48.02 -36.12
N ASP A 202 -52.42 47.61 -36.70
CA ASP A 202 -52.97 47.90 -38.05
C ASP A 202 -52.46 47.19 -39.33
#